data_AF-A0A0F2M114-F1
#
_entry.id   AF-A0A0F2M114-F1
#
_cell.length_a   1.000
_cell.length_b   1.000
_cell.length_c   1.000
_cell.angle_alpha   90.00
_cell.angle_beta   90.00
_cell.angle_gamma   90.00
#
_symmetry.space_group_name_H-M   'P 1'
#
loop_
_entity.id
_entity.type
_entity.pdbx_description
1 polymer ?
#
loop_
_entity_poly.entity_id
_entity_poly.type
_entity_poly.pdbx_seq_one_letter_code
_entity_poly.pdbx_strand_id
1 'polypeptide(L)'
;MPYPKCLRQCTREECNRPADRLYGSCMLCEQHFCVNHMRPESHACPTRERDPDAFFAAYDAAKKKYLSALLARVNVDALQAIATRARDGISCSIPALSQDLNEATRLSTVSRQCGGQNAHVDVVFTDGVTWLARLRLDDPLLPPAGVQEKVIESEAATLHFLAKTKVPAPRVYAYASTAANPVGTPYILMEKLPGTPLDWPSTSPAQQKHVLEQLVDIYLELEKHPLPQTGCLMFSADKKDVHVGSFVQAPYIVTPSSALGPFRALTAAYMSILGHQMAMLDNGEYGALRVDNYLSFLWRKQALAQLIDDEHSNNGPFYLKHYDDKGDHLLVDADFNITGMIDWE
;
A
#
# COMPACT_ATOMS: atom_id res chain seq x y z
N MET A 1 21.21 -4.77 24.61
CA MET A 1 20.94 -3.39 24.14
C MET A 1 19.52 -3.36 23.61
N PRO A 2 18.69 -2.35 23.92
CA PRO A 2 17.40 -2.20 23.25
C PRO A 2 17.64 -2.10 21.75
N TYR A 3 16.89 -2.84 20.93
CA TYR A 3 16.99 -2.76 19.47
C TYR A 3 16.48 -1.37 19.04
N PRO A 4 17.35 -0.39 18.70
CA PRO A 4 16.94 1.00 18.58
C PRO A 4 16.29 1.32 17.22
N LYS A 5 16.11 0.30 16.38
CA LYS A 5 15.61 0.42 15.01
C LYS A 5 14.59 -0.70 14.75
N CYS A 6 13.33 -0.44 15.07
CA CYS A 6 12.21 -1.28 14.65
C CYS A 6 10.98 -0.41 14.38
N LEU A 7 9.96 -0.98 13.74
CA LEU A 7 8.70 -0.26 13.50
C LEU A 7 7.85 -0.14 14.76
N ARG A 8 7.80 -1.20 15.57
CA ARG A 8 6.98 -1.30 16.78
C ARG A 8 7.70 -2.13 17.83
N GLN A 9 7.46 -1.79 19.09
CA GLN A 9 7.89 -2.59 20.24
C GLN A 9 6.77 -3.54 20.67
N CYS A 10 7.15 -4.64 21.31
CA CYS A 10 6.19 -5.53 21.96
C CYS A 10 5.49 -4.80 23.12
N THR A 11 4.16 -4.88 23.21
CA THR A 11 3.32 -4.24 24.22
C THR A 11 3.42 -4.91 25.60
N ARG A 12 3.88 -6.16 25.67
CA ARG A 12 4.07 -6.86 26.96
C ARG A 12 5.07 -6.12 27.84
N GLU A 13 4.68 -5.91 29.10
CA GLU A 13 5.53 -5.32 30.13
C GLU A 13 6.88 -6.05 30.21
N GLU A 14 7.94 -5.27 30.45
CA GLU A 14 9.33 -5.75 30.55
C GLU A 14 9.91 -6.40 29.27
N CYS A 15 9.17 -6.44 28.16
CA CYS A 15 9.65 -6.97 26.88
C CYS A 15 10.28 -5.88 26.01
N ASN A 16 11.59 -5.94 25.80
CA ASN A 16 12.33 -5.02 24.93
C ASN A 16 12.52 -5.55 23.49
N ARG A 17 11.71 -6.52 23.07
CA ARG A 17 11.79 -7.12 21.74
C ARG A 17 10.90 -6.36 20.76
N PRO A 18 11.29 -6.26 19.48
CA PRO A 18 10.40 -5.70 18.48
C PRO A 18 9.15 -6.57 18.31
N ALA A 19 8.04 -5.93 17.93
CA ALA A 19 6.88 -6.65 17.46
C ALA A 19 7.18 -7.31 16.10
N ASP A 20 6.59 -8.47 15.84
CA ASP A 20 6.69 -9.10 14.52
C ASP A 20 5.93 -8.24 13.49
N ARG A 21 6.57 -7.94 12.35
CA ARG A 21 6.02 -7.02 11.35
C ARG A 21 4.85 -7.61 10.56
N LEU A 22 4.74 -8.94 10.47
CA LEU A 22 3.73 -9.60 9.64
C LEU A 22 2.54 -10.09 10.46
N TYR A 23 2.81 -10.68 11.61
CA TYR A 23 1.83 -11.33 12.46
C TYR A 23 1.79 -10.77 13.88
N GLY A 24 2.61 -9.77 14.20
CA GLY A 24 2.72 -9.23 15.56
C GLY A 24 1.55 -8.34 15.99
N SER A 25 0.76 -7.79 15.07
CA SER A 25 -0.35 -6.90 15.40
C SER A 25 -1.66 -7.67 15.53
N CYS A 26 -2.42 -7.41 16.59
CA CYS A 26 -3.74 -8.03 16.78
C CYS A 26 -4.86 -7.00 16.60
N MET A 27 -5.77 -7.28 15.67
CA MET A 27 -6.97 -6.46 15.43
C MET A 27 -7.96 -6.45 16.60
N LEU A 28 -7.97 -7.51 17.42
CA LEU A 28 -8.96 -7.71 18.47
C LEU A 28 -8.61 -6.94 19.75
N CYS A 29 -7.34 -6.93 20.16
CA CYS A 29 -6.89 -6.27 21.38
C CYS A 29 -6.07 -5.00 21.14
N GLU A 30 -5.81 -4.63 19.89
CA GLU A 30 -5.04 -3.42 19.51
C GLU A 30 -3.57 -3.43 19.96
N GLN A 31 -3.08 -4.57 20.45
CA GLN A 31 -1.72 -4.72 20.93
C GLN A 31 -0.78 -5.30 19.86
N HIS A 32 0.51 -5.06 20.05
CA HIS A 32 1.58 -5.52 19.16
C HIS A 32 2.54 -6.41 19.94
N PHE A 33 2.89 -7.57 19.42
CA PHE A 33 3.65 -8.56 20.15
C PHE A 33 4.84 -9.04 19.33
N CYS A 34 5.93 -9.37 20.03
CA CYS A 34 7.02 -10.13 19.42
C CYS A 34 6.55 -11.56 19.12
N VAL A 35 7.32 -12.28 18.30
CA VAL A 35 7.05 -13.68 17.89
C VAL A 35 6.74 -14.60 19.08
N ASN A 36 7.36 -14.37 20.24
CA ASN A 36 7.12 -15.19 21.43
C ASN A 36 5.81 -14.85 22.13
N HIS A 37 5.41 -13.57 22.14
CA HIS A 37 4.22 -13.12 22.84
C HIS A 37 2.96 -13.17 21.98
N MET A 38 3.07 -13.29 20.65
CA MET A 38 1.94 -13.64 19.78
C MET A 38 1.48 -15.09 19.97
N ARG A 39 2.30 -15.93 20.59
CA ARG A 39 1.94 -17.33 20.80
C ARG A 39 0.76 -17.40 21.76
N PRO A 40 -0.11 -18.39 21.59
CA PRO A 40 -1.39 -18.30 22.26
C PRO A 40 -1.34 -18.77 23.73
N GLU A 41 -0.17 -19.13 24.27
CA GLU A 41 0.10 -19.18 25.72
C GLU A 41 0.27 -17.78 26.34
N SER A 42 0.68 -16.81 25.52
CA SER A 42 0.97 -15.43 25.90
C SER A 42 -0.01 -14.42 25.31
N HIS A 43 -0.94 -14.84 24.47
CA HIS A 43 -1.94 -13.99 23.83
C HIS A 43 -3.31 -14.66 23.92
N ALA A 44 -4.24 -13.99 24.60
CA ALA A 44 -5.52 -14.57 24.99
C ALA A 44 -6.62 -14.42 23.94
N CYS A 45 -6.42 -13.61 22.90
CA CYS A 45 -7.41 -13.48 21.85
C CYS A 45 -7.56 -14.80 21.08
N PRO A 46 -8.77 -15.11 20.59
CA PRO A 46 -8.97 -16.30 19.77
C PRO A 46 -8.07 -16.25 18.54
N THR A 47 -7.67 -17.43 18.05
CA THR A 47 -6.92 -17.58 16.81
C THR A 47 -7.65 -18.52 15.88
N ARG A 48 -7.38 -18.38 14.58
CA ARG A 48 -8.00 -19.21 13.53
C ARG A 48 -7.77 -20.70 13.77
N GLU A 49 -6.66 -21.08 14.39
CA GLU A 49 -6.26 -22.46 14.64
C GLU A 49 -6.89 -23.05 15.91
N ARG A 50 -7.13 -22.22 16.94
CA ARG A 50 -7.64 -22.68 18.25
C ARG A 50 -9.16 -22.67 18.33
N ASP A 51 -9.77 -21.58 17.87
CA ASP A 51 -11.21 -21.38 17.91
C ASP A 51 -11.64 -20.54 16.69
N PRO A 52 -11.80 -21.20 15.52
CA PRO A 52 -12.10 -20.50 14.27
C PRO A 52 -13.38 -19.67 14.37
N ASP A 53 -14.43 -20.21 14.98
CA ASP A 53 -15.74 -19.55 15.06
C ASP A 53 -15.68 -18.30 15.93
N ALA A 54 -15.08 -18.40 17.12
CA ALA A 54 -14.87 -17.22 17.98
C ALA A 54 -13.93 -16.20 17.33
N PHE A 55 -12.88 -16.67 16.63
CA PHE A 55 -11.96 -15.80 15.92
C PHE A 55 -12.66 -15.00 14.83
N PHE A 56 -13.39 -15.65 13.92
CA PHE A 56 -14.07 -14.95 12.83
C PHE A 56 -15.17 -14.02 13.35
N ALA A 57 -15.94 -14.43 14.36
CA ALA A 57 -16.94 -13.56 14.99
C ALA A 57 -16.30 -12.31 15.62
N ALA A 58 -15.21 -12.46 16.37
CA ALA A 58 -14.50 -11.35 16.99
C ALA A 58 -13.82 -10.45 15.93
N TYR A 59 -13.25 -11.05 14.89
CA TYR A 59 -12.58 -10.33 13.81
C TYR A 59 -13.57 -9.50 12.99
N ASP A 60 -14.74 -10.05 12.65
CA ASP A 60 -15.79 -9.30 11.96
C ASP A 60 -16.34 -8.17 12.83
N ALA A 61 -16.51 -8.40 14.13
CA ALA A 61 -16.91 -7.35 15.07
C ALA A 61 -15.85 -6.23 15.16
N ALA A 62 -14.57 -6.59 15.20
CA ALA A 62 -13.47 -5.63 15.22
C ALA A 62 -13.39 -4.82 13.91
N LYS A 63 -13.48 -5.48 12.74
CA LYS A 63 -13.56 -4.79 11.44
C LYS A 63 -14.70 -3.78 11.39
N LYS A 64 -15.89 -4.17 11.83
CA LYS A 64 -17.05 -3.28 11.92
C LYS A 64 -16.78 -2.09 12.85
N LYS A 65 -16.20 -2.32 14.03
CA LYS A 65 -15.80 -1.27 14.98
C LYS A 65 -14.88 -0.23 14.33
N TYR A 66 -13.79 -0.65 13.69
CA TYR A 66 -12.83 0.28 13.08
C TYR A 66 -13.41 1.01 11.88
N LEU A 67 -14.20 0.33 11.05
CA LEU A 67 -14.87 0.97 9.93
C LEU A 67 -15.91 1.99 10.40
N SER A 68 -16.72 1.67 11.40
CA SER A 68 -17.65 2.63 12.02
C SER A 68 -16.90 3.85 12.58
N ALA A 69 -15.76 3.64 13.27
CA ALA A 69 -14.94 4.73 13.78
C ALA A 69 -14.39 5.63 12.67
N LEU A 70 -13.92 5.05 11.55
CA LEU A 70 -13.54 5.81 10.37
C LEU A 70 -14.72 6.64 9.84
N LEU A 71 -15.86 6.01 9.59
CA LEU A 71 -17.04 6.67 9.03
C LEU A 71 -17.58 7.80 9.92
N ALA A 72 -17.46 7.67 11.23
CA ALA A 72 -17.84 8.72 12.19
C ALA A 72 -16.92 9.96 12.13
N ARG A 73 -15.64 9.78 11.76
CA ARG A 73 -14.68 10.88 11.65
C ARG A 73 -14.68 11.56 10.29
N VAL A 74 -15.06 10.85 9.24
CA VAL A 74 -15.03 11.37 7.86
C VAL A 74 -16.01 12.53 7.73
N ASN A 75 -15.47 13.72 7.52
CA ASN A 75 -16.26 14.90 7.17
C ASN A 75 -16.60 14.86 5.68
N VAL A 76 -17.80 14.37 5.37
CA VAL A 76 -18.32 14.20 4.00
C VAL A 76 -18.42 15.55 3.28
N ASP A 77 -18.88 16.60 3.96
CA ASP A 77 -19.03 17.93 3.37
C ASP A 77 -17.67 18.52 2.98
N ALA A 78 -16.64 18.32 3.80
CA ALA A 78 -15.28 18.74 3.49
C ALA A 78 -14.73 17.99 2.26
N LEU A 79 -14.95 16.68 2.18
CA LEU A 79 -14.53 15.87 1.04
C LEU A 79 -15.23 16.29 -0.26
N GLN A 80 -16.54 16.56 -0.20
CA GLN A 80 -17.30 17.12 -1.31
C GLN A 80 -16.79 18.50 -1.73
N ALA A 81 -16.54 19.39 -0.77
CA ALA A 81 -16.01 20.72 -1.06
C ALA A 81 -14.62 20.68 -1.72
N ILE A 82 -13.78 19.72 -1.33
CA ILE A 82 -12.49 19.46 -1.98
C ILE A 82 -12.70 18.96 -3.41
N ALA A 83 -13.56 17.96 -3.61
CA ALA A 83 -13.83 17.38 -4.91
C ALA A 83 -14.45 18.39 -5.89
N THR A 84 -15.45 19.15 -5.44
CA THR A 84 -16.08 20.21 -6.21
C THR A 84 -15.09 21.29 -6.62
N ARG A 85 -14.21 21.74 -5.72
CA ARG A 85 -13.17 22.71 -6.06
C ARG A 85 -12.15 22.14 -7.05
N ALA A 86 -11.77 20.88 -6.90
CA ALA A 86 -10.86 20.21 -7.82
C ALA A 86 -11.48 19.97 -9.22
N ARG A 87 -12.81 20.06 -9.34
CA ARG A 87 -13.57 19.92 -10.58
C ARG A 87 -14.28 21.22 -10.97
N ASP A 88 -13.57 22.35 -10.89
CA ASP A 88 -14.02 23.66 -11.38
C ASP A 88 -15.39 24.13 -10.86
N GLY A 89 -15.75 23.73 -9.64
CA GLY A 89 -17.01 24.11 -8.99
C GLY A 89 -18.20 23.20 -9.30
N ILE A 90 -18.02 22.08 -10.00
CA ILE A 90 -19.09 21.11 -10.26
C ILE A 90 -19.47 20.39 -8.96
N SER A 91 -20.76 20.42 -8.62
CA SER A 91 -21.28 19.79 -7.40
C SER A 91 -21.19 18.27 -7.48
N CYS A 92 -21.03 17.61 -6.33
CA CYS A 92 -20.94 16.16 -6.24
C CYS A 92 -21.68 15.60 -5.04
N SER A 93 -21.91 14.30 -5.08
CA SER A 93 -22.46 13.50 -3.99
C SER A 93 -21.56 12.30 -3.70
N ILE A 94 -21.63 11.74 -2.50
CA ILE A 94 -20.93 10.50 -2.13
C ILE A 94 -21.98 9.52 -1.66
N PRO A 95 -22.62 8.75 -2.57
CA PRO A 95 -23.81 7.96 -2.25
C PRO A 95 -23.61 7.00 -1.08
N ALA A 96 -22.44 6.36 -1.00
CA ALA A 96 -22.11 5.42 0.08
C ALA A 96 -22.03 6.07 1.47
N LEU A 97 -21.86 7.39 1.54
CA LEU A 97 -21.74 8.19 2.76
C LEU A 97 -22.91 9.16 2.95
N SER A 98 -24.00 9.02 2.19
CA SER A 98 -25.17 9.91 2.30
C SER A 98 -25.75 9.92 3.72
N GLN A 99 -26.13 11.11 4.19
CA GLN A 99 -26.77 11.29 5.50
C GLN A 99 -28.17 10.65 5.57
N ASP A 100 -28.82 10.44 4.44
CA ASP A 100 -30.13 9.76 4.35
C ASP A 100 -30.03 8.27 4.66
N LEU A 101 -28.82 7.69 4.58
CA LEU A 101 -28.59 6.29 4.90
C LEU A 101 -28.39 6.12 6.40
N ASN A 102 -29.13 5.17 6.98
CA ASN A 102 -28.85 4.72 8.34
C ASN A 102 -27.42 4.14 8.44
N GLU A 103 -26.89 4.10 9.65
CA GLU A 103 -25.51 3.66 9.92
C GLU A 103 -25.23 2.24 9.42
N ALA A 104 -26.15 1.30 9.63
CA ALA A 104 -25.98 -0.09 9.21
C ALA A 104 -25.86 -0.21 7.68
N THR A 105 -26.65 0.54 6.93
CA THR A 105 -26.59 0.58 5.47
C THR A 105 -25.29 1.21 4.97
N ARG A 106 -24.84 2.33 5.56
CA ARG A 106 -23.53 2.94 5.24
C ARG A 106 -22.39 1.95 5.50
N LEU A 107 -22.36 1.36 6.68
CA LEU A 107 -21.34 0.41 7.09
C LEU A 107 -21.27 -0.79 6.14
N SER A 108 -22.42 -1.40 5.83
CA SER A 108 -22.50 -2.54 4.91
C SER A 108 -22.08 -2.19 3.47
N THR A 109 -22.33 -0.96 3.03
CA THR A 109 -21.99 -0.49 1.67
C THR A 109 -20.50 -0.28 1.54
N VAL A 110 -19.92 0.52 2.45
CA VAL A 110 -18.48 0.81 2.45
C VAL A 110 -17.67 -0.46 2.75
N SER A 111 -18.14 -1.34 3.63
CA SER A 111 -17.46 -2.60 3.94
C SER A 111 -17.25 -3.50 2.72
N ARG A 112 -18.16 -3.47 1.74
CA ARG A 112 -18.02 -4.23 0.48
C ARG A 112 -17.02 -3.60 -0.49
N GLN A 113 -16.63 -2.36 -0.22
CA GLN A 113 -15.71 -1.55 -1.02
C GLN A 113 -14.37 -1.34 -0.28
N CYS A 114 -14.13 -2.08 0.80
CA CYS A 114 -12.84 -2.10 1.48
C CYS A 114 -11.90 -3.09 0.78
N GLY A 115 -10.66 -2.66 0.55
CA GLY A 115 -9.60 -3.46 -0.05
C GLY A 115 -8.25 -3.06 0.51
N GLY A 116 -7.43 -4.05 0.87
CA GLY A 116 -6.15 -3.82 1.53
C GLY A 116 -6.30 -2.92 2.76
N GLN A 117 -5.69 -1.74 2.68
CA GLN A 117 -5.62 -0.76 3.76
C GLN A 117 -6.65 0.39 3.61
N ASN A 118 -7.53 0.35 2.61
CA ASN A 118 -8.38 1.49 2.25
C ASN A 118 -9.87 1.11 2.13
N ALA A 119 -10.74 2.06 2.44
CA ALA A 119 -12.12 2.07 2.01
C ALA A 119 -12.25 2.92 0.73
N HIS A 120 -12.94 2.40 -0.29
CA HIS A 120 -13.12 3.06 -1.57
C HIS A 120 -14.56 3.55 -1.68
N VAL A 121 -14.79 4.82 -1.98
CA VAL A 121 -16.16 5.36 -2.19
C VAL A 121 -16.22 6.21 -3.45
N ASP A 122 -17.34 6.10 -4.16
CA ASP A 122 -17.59 6.88 -5.37
C ASP A 122 -17.96 8.32 -5.03
N VAL A 123 -17.33 9.27 -5.73
CA VAL A 123 -17.70 10.68 -5.75
C VAL A 123 -18.37 10.96 -7.09
N VAL A 124 -19.69 11.13 -7.08
CA VAL A 124 -20.53 11.23 -8.28
C VAL A 124 -20.88 12.70 -8.51
N PHE A 125 -20.40 13.25 -9.63
CA PHE A 125 -20.62 14.64 -10.02
C PHE A 125 -21.92 14.80 -10.82
N THR A 126 -22.49 16.00 -10.78
CA THR A 126 -23.75 16.32 -11.48
C THR A 126 -23.63 16.30 -13.01
N ASP A 127 -22.41 16.33 -13.54
CA ASP A 127 -22.11 16.19 -14.97
C ASP A 127 -22.01 14.72 -15.44
N GLY A 128 -22.25 13.76 -14.52
CA GLY A 128 -22.21 12.33 -14.80
C GLY A 128 -20.84 11.68 -14.63
N VAL A 129 -19.78 12.46 -14.38
CA VAL A 129 -18.45 11.89 -14.11
C VAL A 129 -18.39 11.35 -12.69
N THR A 130 -17.67 10.23 -12.51
CA THR A 130 -17.43 9.62 -11.21
C THR A 130 -15.93 9.56 -10.92
N TRP A 131 -15.54 10.00 -9.73
CA TRP A 131 -14.21 9.82 -9.17
C TRP A 131 -14.22 8.80 -8.04
N LEU A 132 -13.04 8.35 -7.64
CA LEU A 132 -12.83 7.45 -6.52
C LEU A 132 -12.15 8.19 -5.38
N ALA A 133 -12.74 8.15 -4.19
CA ALA A 133 -12.08 8.55 -2.96
C ALA A 133 -11.60 7.31 -2.19
N ARG A 134 -10.29 7.21 -2.00
CA ARG A 134 -9.64 6.21 -1.16
C ARG A 134 -9.42 6.80 0.21
N LEU A 135 -10.09 6.25 1.22
CA LEU A 135 -10.00 6.67 2.61
C LEU A 135 -9.18 5.63 3.35
N ARG A 136 -8.08 6.04 4.00
CA ARG A 136 -7.24 5.12 4.76
C ARG A 136 -8.05 4.55 5.93
N LEU A 137 -8.03 3.22 6.08
CA LEU A 137 -8.63 2.55 7.24
C LEU A 137 -7.87 2.96 8.51
N ASP A 138 -8.53 2.79 9.64
CA ASP A 138 -7.91 3.01 10.95
C ASP A 138 -7.95 1.71 11.73
N ASP A 139 -7.19 0.75 11.24
CA ASP A 139 -7.03 -0.55 11.89
C ASP A 139 -5.62 -0.69 12.50
N PRO A 140 -5.47 -1.45 13.58
CA PRO A 140 -4.20 -1.61 14.27
C PRO A 140 -3.20 -2.49 13.50
N LEU A 141 -3.61 -3.13 12.39
CA LEU A 141 -2.70 -3.92 11.54
C LEU A 141 -1.89 -3.02 10.61
N LEU A 142 -2.39 -1.83 10.28
CA LEU A 142 -1.66 -0.86 9.48
C LEU A 142 -0.31 -0.49 10.10
N PRO A 143 0.71 -0.10 9.31
CA PRO A 143 1.98 0.39 9.82
C PRO A 143 1.84 1.63 10.72
N PRO A 144 2.88 2.05 11.46
CA PRO A 144 2.88 3.33 12.18
C PRO A 144 2.54 4.53 11.29
N ALA A 145 1.91 5.58 11.85
CA ALA A 145 1.40 6.72 11.07
C ALA A 145 2.45 7.37 10.14
N GLY A 146 3.68 7.56 10.60
CA GLY A 146 4.76 8.14 9.76
C GLY A 146 5.19 7.25 8.59
N VAL A 147 4.90 5.95 8.63
CA VAL A 147 5.04 5.05 7.48
C VAL A 147 3.88 5.24 6.52
N GLN A 148 2.64 5.24 7.03
CA GLN A 148 1.44 5.41 6.22
C GLN A 148 1.49 6.74 5.43
N GLU A 149 1.94 7.82 6.08
CA GLU A 149 2.10 9.14 5.47
C GLU A 149 3.00 9.07 4.22
N LYS A 150 4.18 8.45 4.34
CA LYS A 150 5.14 8.30 3.25
C LYS A 150 4.62 7.42 2.11
N VAL A 151 3.88 6.37 2.44
CA VAL A 151 3.25 5.49 1.43
C VAL A 151 2.23 6.28 0.60
N ILE A 152 1.34 7.05 1.25
CA ILE A 152 0.35 7.87 0.55
C ILE A 152 1.04 8.95 -0.31
N GLU A 153 2.09 9.58 0.20
CA GLU A 153 2.87 10.57 -0.57
C GLU A 153 3.55 9.95 -1.79
N SER A 154 4.14 8.77 -1.62
CA SER A 154 4.79 8.03 -2.71
C SER A 154 3.80 7.61 -3.78
N GLU A 155 2.63 7.11 -3.37
CA GLU A 155 1.56 6.71 -4.29
C GLU A 155 1.05 7.92 -5.09
N ALA A 156 0.77 9.04 -4.41
CA ALA A 156 0.32 10.26 -5.07
C ALA A 156 1.38 10.81 -6.04
N ALA A 157 2.66 10.76 -5.67
CA ALA A 157 3.77 11.15 -6.55
C ALA A 157 3.90 10.21 -7.76
N THR A 158 3.74 8.90 -7.55
CA THR A 158 3.80 7.90 -8.62
C THR A 158 2.68 8.10 -9.63
N LEU A 159 1.44 8.31 -9.17
CA LEU A 159 0.30 8.60 -10.05
C LEU A 159 0.46 9.96 -10.78
N HIS A 160 1.04 10.97 -10.12
CA HIS A 160 1.37 12.25 -10.77
C HIS A 160 2.41 12.11 -11.89
N PHE A 161 3.41 11.25 -11.69
CA PHE A 161 4.37 10.89 -12.72
C PHE A 161 3.70 10.16 -13.89
N LEU A 162 2.90 9.13 -13.60
CA LEU A 162 2.23 8.31 -14.60
C LEU A 162 1.23 9.11 -15.45
N ALA A 163 0.57 10.12 -14.87
CA ALA A 163 -0.32 11.03 -15.58
C ALA A 163 0.36 11.80 -16.73
N LYS A 164 1.70 11.85 -16.77
CA LYS A 164 2.50 12.46 -17.84
C LYS A 164 2.96 11.43 -18.90
N THR A 165 2.57 10.16 -18.77
CA THR A 165 2.95 9.04 -19.65
C THR A 165 1.71 8.46 -20.34
N LYS A 166 1.90 7.44 -21.19
CA LYS A 166 0.78 6.68 -21.79
C LYS A 166 0.30 5.49 -20.96
N VAL A 167 0.89 5.23 -19.79
CA VAL A 167 0.44 4.15 -18.92
C VAL A 167 -0.98 4.46 -18.43
N PRO A 168 -1.93 3.51 -18.56
CA PRO A 168 -3.30 3.74 -18.10
C PRO A 168 -3.35 3.66 -16.57
N ALA A 169 -3.09 4.78 -15.88
CA ALA A 169 -3.13 4.87 -14.42
C ALA A 169 -4.08 5.99 -13.96
N PRO A 170 -4.67 5.90 -12.76
CA PRO A 170 -5.59 6.92 -12.26
C PRO A 170 -4.92 8.29 -12.12
N ARG A 171 -5.56 9.35 -12.58
CA ARG A 171 -5.13 10.71 -12.25
C ARG A 171 -5.52 11.09 -10.82
N VAL A 172 -4.57 11.59 -10.03
CA VAL A 172 -4.86 12.18 -8.71
C VAL A 172 -5.34 13.63 -8.86
N TYR A 173 -6.43 13.97 -8.17
CA TYR A 173 -7.00 15.32 -8.14
C TYR A 173 -6.73 16.05 -6.83
N ALA A 174 -6.74 15.33 -5.70
CA ALA A 174 -6.38 15.85 -4.40
C ALA A 174 -5.96 14.71 -3.46
N TYR A 175 -5.11 14.98 -2.47
CA TYR A 175 -4.79 13.99 -1.45
C TYR A 175 -4.40 14.67 -0.14
N ALA A 176 -4.50 13.92 0.96
CA ALA A 176 -3.90 14.26 2.25
C ALA A 176 -3.27 13.00 2.85
N SER A 177 -2.00 13.09 3.25
CA SER A 177 -1.23 11.96 3.79
C SER A 177 -1.41 11.76 5.31
N THR A 178 -2.01 12.73 6.01
CA THR A 178 -2.28 12.67 7.45
C THR A 178 -3.74 12.97 7.76
N ALA A 179 -4.23 12.55 8.93
CA ALA A 179 -5.59 12.86 9.41
C ALA A 179 -5.77 14.33 9.82
N ALA A 180 -4.68 15.11 9.90
CA ALA A 180 -4.69 16.54 10.22
C ALA A 180 -5.12 17.37 9.00
N ASN A 181 -6.32 17.08 8.49
CA ASN A 181 -6.93 17.74 7.34
C ASN A 181 -8.46 17.84 7.55
N PRO A 182 -9.17 18.70 6.80
CA PRO A 182 -10.61 18.92 7.01
C PRO A 182 -11.51 17.68 6.87
N VAL A 183 -11.08 16.63 6.16
CA VAL A 183 -11.81 15.36 5.98
C VAL A 183 -11.70 14.47 7.22
N GLY A 184 -10.65 14.61 8.03
CA GLY A 184 -10.46 13.84 9.28
C GLY A 184 -9.85 12.45 9.10
N THR A 185 -9.43 12.08 7.89
CA THR A 185 -8.67 10.85 7.59
C THR A 185 -7.72 11.10 6.42
N PRO A 186 -6.57 10.39 6.31
CA PRO A 186 -5.78 10.41 5.09
C PRO A 186 -6.60 9.89 3.90
N TYR A 187 -6.44 10.53 2.74
CA TYR A 187 -7.20 10.16 1.55
C TYR A 187 -6.44 10.45 0.26
N ILE A 188 -6.85 9.76 -0.81
CA ILE A 188 -6.53 10.09 -2.20
C ILE A 188 -7.84 10.19 -2.98
N LEU A 189 -8.08 11.35 -3.59
CA LEU A 189 -9.16 11.59 -4.53
C LEU A 189 -8.60 11.51 -5.94
N MET A 190 -9.08 10.54 -6.72
CA MET A 190 -8.50 10.21 -8.01
C MET A 190 -9.56 9.76 -9.03
N GLU A 191 -9.14 9.64 -10.27
CA GLU A 191 -9.94 9.11 -11.37
C GLU A 191 -10.42 7.69 -11.06
N LYS A 192 -11.68 7.40 -11.42
CA LYS A 192 -12.22 6.05 -11.40
C LYS A 192 -12.06 5.47 -12.81
N LEU A 193 -11.18 4.48 -12.94
CA LEU A 193 -10.95 3.79 -14.21
C LEU A 193 -12.08 2.78 -14.50
N PRO A 194 -12.43 2.56 -15.77
CA PRO A 194 -13.40 1.53 -16.16
C PRO A 194 -12.78 0.13 -16.09
N GLY A 195 -13.59 -0.90 -16.36
CA GLY A 195 -13.16 -2.29 -16.40
C GLY A 195 -13.31 -3.03 -15.07
N THR A 196 -12.88 -4.28 -15.06
CA THR A 196 -12.87 -5.18 -13.90
C THR A 196 -11.48 -5.76 -13.68
N PRO A 197 -11.08 -6.09 -12.43
CA PRO A 197 -9.82 -6.76 -12.16
C PRO A 197 -9.66 -8.02 -13.01
N LEU A 198 -8.48 -8.18 -13.60
CA LEU A 198 -8.14 -9.33 -14.43
C LEU A 198 -8.07 -10.60 -13.58
N ASP A 199 -8.89 -11.59 -13.94
CA ASP A 199 -8.86 -12.92 -13.36
C ASP A 199 -8.04 -13.88 -14.25
N TRP A 200 -6.73 -13.88 -14.05
CA TRP A 200 -5.79 -14.71 -14.82
C TRP A 200 -6.20 -16.19 -14.93
N PRO A 201 -6.58 -16.90 -13.84
CA PRO A 201 -7.07 -18.28 -13.90
C PRO A 201 -8.23 -18.52 -14.87
N SER A 202 -9.08 -17.52 -15.10
CA SER A 202 -10.28 -17.61 -15.96
C SER A 202 -10.02 -17.24 -17.42
N THR A 203 -8.78 -16.92 -17.80
CA THR A 203 -8.42 -16.50 -19.16
C THR A 203 -7.99 -17.67 -20.06
N SER A 204 -8.39 -17.62 -21.32
CA SER A 204 -7.85 -18.50 -22.37
C SER A 204 -6.43 -18.09 -22.77
N PRO A 205 -5.62 -18.99 -23.37
CA PRO A 205 -4.28 -18.65 -23.85
C PRO A 205 -4.23 -17.47 -24.82
N ALA A 206 -5.27 -17.29 -25.64
CA ALA A 206 -5.36 -16.16 -26.56
C ALA A 206 -5.59 -14.83 -25.83
N GLN A 207 -6.44 -14.83 -24.81
CA GLN A 207 -6.67 -13.65 -23.95
C GLN A 207 -5.42 -13.32 -23.14
N GLN A 208 -4.74 -14.32 -22.57
CA GLN A 208 -3.47 -14.12 -21.87
C GLN A 208 -2.43 -13.47 -22.78
N LYS A 209 -2.29 -13.98 -24.01
CA LYS A 209 -1.39 -13.39 -25.00
C LYS A 209 -1.75 -11.94 -25.30
N HIS A 210 -3.04 -11.64 -25.52
CA HIS A 210 -3.51 -10.27 -25.80
C HIS A 210 -3.21 -9.28 -24.66
N VAL A 211 -3.40 -9.70 -23.41
CA VAL A 211 -3.04 -8.88 -22.24
C VAL A 211 -1.53 -8.69 -22.13
N LEU A 212 -0.75 -9.76 -22.32
CA LEU A 212 0.71 -9.70 -22.24
C LEU A 212 1.30 -8.77 -23.32
N GLU A 213 0.75 -8.76 -24.54
CA GLU A 213 1.17 -7.85 -25.60
C GLU A 213 0.95 -6.37 -25.20
N GLN A 214 -0.17 -6.05 -24.56
CA GLN A 214 -0.43 -4.69 -24.05
C GLN A 214 0.48 -4.32 -22.86
N LEU A 215 0.82 -5.28 -22.00
CA LEU A 215 1.81 -5.07 -20.91
C LEU A 215 3.20 -4.75 -21.47
N VAL A 216 3.59 -5.37 -22.58
CA VAL A 216 4.85 -5.03 -23.28
C VAL A 216 4.82 -3.56 -23.72
N ASP A 217 3.72 -3.09 -24.31
CA ASP A 217 3.59 -1.68 -24.71
C ASP A 217 3.68 -0.73 -23.52
N ILE A 218 3.11 -1.10 -22.37
CA ILE A 218 3.21 -0.34 -21.11
C ILE A 218 4.67 -0.28 -20.62
N TYR A 219 5.39 -1.40 -20.62
CA TYR A 219 6.79 -1.40 -20.21
C TYR A 219 7.68 -0.60 -21.17
N LEU A 220 7.44 -0.69 -22.48
CA LEU A 220 8.11 0.14 -23.48
C LEU A 220 7.80 1.63 -23.31
N GLU A 221 6.61 1.98 -22.84
CA GLU A 221 6.31 3.36 -22.45
C GLU A 221 7.11 3.79 -21.23
N LEU A 222 7.14 2.98 -20.16
CA LEU A 222 7.91 3.28 -18.94
C LEU A 222 9.42 3.42 -19.21
N GLU A 223 9.96 2.65 -20.14
CA GLU A 223 11.37 2.72 -20.55
C GLU A 223 11.76 4.09 -21.15
N LYS A 224 10.80 4.85 -21.69
CA LYS A 224 11.06 6.20 -22.22
C LYS A 224 11.32 7.24 -21.14
N HIS A 225 11.07 6.91 -19.86
CA HIS A 225 11.15 7.82 -18.73
C HIS A 225 12.18 7.34 -17.70
N PRO A 226 13.49 7.35 -18.03
CA PRO A 226 14.54 6.86 -17.14
C PRO A 226 14.67 7.73 -15.88
N LEU A 227 14.95 7.08 -14.76
CA LEU A 227 15.18 7.67 -13.46
C LEU A 227 16.66 7.58 -13.09
N PRO A 228 17.22 8.58 -12.37
CA PRO A 228 18.64 8.63 -12.06
C PRO A 228 19.04 7.71 -10.88
N GLN A 229 18.06 7.17 -10.15
CA GLN A 229 18.26 6.41 -8.92
C GLN A 229 17.18 5.33 -8.78
N THR A 230 17.44 4.35 -7.93
CA THR A 230 16.45 3.37 -7.47
C THR A 230 15.92 3.74 -6.07
N GLY A 231 14.61 3.58 -5.88
CA GLY A 231 13.85 4.03 -4.73
C GLY A 231 12.37 4.21 -5.08
N CYS A 232 11.63 4.95 -4.26
CA CYS A 232 10.24 5.32 -4.54
C CYS A 232 10.13 6.77 -5.01
N LEU A 233 9.13 7.09 -5.84
CA LEU A 233 8.90 8.47 -6.26
C LEU A 233 8.30 9.28 -5.11
N MET A 234 8.79 10.49 -4.90
CA MET A 234 8.30 11.44 -3.90
C MET A 234 8.14 12.81 -4.54
N PHE A 235 7.21 13.62 -4.02
CA PHE A 235 7.09 15.00 -4.47
C PHE A 235 8.32 15.83 -4.09
N SER A 236 8.74 16.69 -5.00
CA SER A 236 9.65 17.81 -4.71
C SER A 236 9.04 18.74 -3.67
N ALA A 237 9.87 19.57 -3.01
CA ALA A 237 9.41 20.49 -1.96
C ALA A 237 8.29 21.46 -2.42
N ASP A 238 8.27 21.81 -3.71
CA ASP A 238 7.24 22.66 -4.32
C ASP A 238 5.98 21.90 -4.78
N LYS A 239 5.98 20.56 -4.65
CA LYS A 239 4.93 19.62 -5.09
C LYS A 239 4.57 19.71 -6.59
N LYS A 240 5.46 20.24 -7.44
CA LYS A 240 5.21 20.34 -8.89
C LYS A 240 5.76 19.16 -9.67
N ASP A 241 6.92 18.69 -9.24
CA ASP A 241 7.62 17.56 -9.83
C ASP A 241 7.89 16.46 -8.82
N VAL A 242 8.43 15.36 -9.32
CA VAL A 242 8.80 14.19 -8.52
C VAL A 242 10.30 13.95 -8.59
N HIS A 243 10.84 13.31 -7.56
CA HIS A 243 12.19 12.81 -7.51
C HIS A 243 12.21 11.42 -6.87
N VAL A 244 13.30 10.69 -7.04
CA VAL A 244 13.46 9.37 -6.40
C VAL A 244 13.94 9.57 -4.96
N GLY A 245 13.13 9.15 -4.00
CA GLY A 245 13.41 9.08 -2.57
C GLY A 245 13.69 7.66 -2.08
N SER A 246 13.71 7.48 -0.76
CA SER A 246 13.90 6.17 -0.12
C SER A 246 12.77 5.19 -0.49
N PHE A 247 13.05 3.89 -0.39
CA PHE A 247 12.04 2.84 -0.54
C PHE A 247 11.01 2.90 0.60
N VAL A 248 9.73 3.10 0.29
CA VAL A 248 8.68 3.24 1.31
C VAL A 248 7.85 1.97 1.53
N GLN A 249 8.25 0.83 0.94
CA GLN A 249 7.59 -0.46 1.19
C GLN A 249 8.06 -1.08 2.51
N ALA A 250 7.14 -1.77 3.20
CA ALA A 250 7.36 -2.29 4.57
C ALA A 250 8.68 -3.07 4.79
N PRO A 251 9.17 -3.91 3.85
CA PRO A 251 10.45 -4.61 4.03
C PRO A 251 11.69 -3.70 4.04
N TYR A 252 11.58 -2.46 3.55
CA TYR A 252 12.70 -1.54 3.36
C TYR A 252 12.69 -0.36 4.34
N ILE A 253 11.66 -0.28 5.19
CA ILE A 253 11.57 0.72 6.25
C ILE A 253 12.39 0.28 7.45
N VAL A 254 13.23 1.18 7.95
CA VAL A 254 14.13 0.93 9.09
C VAL A 254 13.47 1.35 10.40
N THR A 255 12.87 2.54 10.41
CA THR A 255 12.09 3.11 11.53
C THR A 255 10.87 3.85 10.96
N PRO A 256 9.88 4.22 11.79
CA PRO A 256 8.75 5.03 11.30
C PRO A 256 9.15 6.32 10.57
N SER A 257 10.36 6.83 10.81
CA SER A 257 10.89 8.06 10.21
C SER A 257 12.01 7.83 9.19
N SER A 258 12.52 6.61 8.99
CA SER A 258 13.68 6.33 8.12
C SER A 258 13.49 5.07 7.28
N ALA A 259 13.91 5.11 6.02
CA ALA A 259 13.91 3.97 5.12
C ALA A 259 15.20 3.91 4.28
N LEU A 260 15.42 2.81 3.57
CA LEU A 260 16.62 2.62 2.75
C LEU A 260 16.59 3.44 1.46
N GLY A 261 17.75 3.92 1.02
CA GLY A 261 17.90 4.63 -0.26
C GLY A 261 17.52 6.11 -0.21
N PRO A 262 17.44 6.80 -1.35
CA PRO A 262 17.61 6.26 -2.72
C PRO A 262 19.06 5.84 -3.01
N PHE A 263 19.27 5.03 -4.05
CA PHE A 263 20.61 4.58 -4.47
C PHE A 263 20.88 4.87 -5.94
N ARG A 264 22.15 5.11 -6.28
CA ARG A 264 22.62 5.28 -7.67
C ARG A 264 23.15 4.00 -8.31
N ALA A 265 23.36 2.95 -7.51
CA ALA A 265 23.91 1.69 -7.94
C ALA A 265 23.10 0.51 -7.36
N LEU A 266 22.83 -0.50 -8.18
CA LEU A 266 22.11 -1.72 -7.78
C LEU A 266 22.87 -2.48 -6.70
N THR A 267 24.20 -2.56 -6.79
CA THR A 267 25.03 -3.18 -5.75
C THR A 267 24.78 -2.55 -4.37
N ALA A 268 24.77 -1.22 -4.29
CA ALA A 268 24.52 -0.50 -3.04
C ALA A 268 23.08 -0.72 -2.53
N ALA A 269 22.10 -0.70 -3.44
CA ALA A 269 20.70 -0.95 -3.10
C ALA A 269 20.49 -2.36 -2.54
N TYR A 270 20.87 -3.39 -3.30
CA TYR A 270 20.66 -4.78 -2.91
C TYR A 270 21.47 -5.17 -1.67
N MET A 271 22.71 -4.70 -1.52
CA MET A 271 23.49 -4.95 -0.30
C MET A 271 22.82 -4.35 0.94
N SER A 272 22.26 -3.14 0.82
CA SER A 272 21.56 -2.46 1.91
C SER A 272 20.25 -3.16 2.25
N ILE A 273 19.48 -3.56 1.23
CA ILE A 273 18.22 -4.30 1.38
C ILE A 273 18.46 -5.65 2.06
N LEU A 274 19.36 -6.47 1.52
CA LEU A 274 19.67 -7.80 2.07
C LEU A 274 20.24 -7.69 3.50
N GLY A 275 21.12 -6.72 3.75
CA GLY A 275 21.67 -6.47 5.08
C GLY A 275 20.58 -6.10 6.09
N HIS A 276 19.65 -5.23 5.71
CA HIS A 276 18.52 -4.83 6.55
C HIS A 276 17.55 -6.00 6.80
N GLN A 277 17.21 -6.77 5.77
CA GLN A 277 16.35 -7.95 5.90
C GLN A 277 16.96 -9.00 6.84
N MET A 278 18.26 -9.26 6.73
CA MET A 278 18.97 -10.13 7.67
C MET A 278 18.94 -9.57 9.10
N ALA A 279 19.14 -8.26 9.28
CA ALA A 279 19.07 -7.63 10.61
C ALA A 279 17.69 -7.74 11.26
N MET A 280 16.61 -7.63 10.46
CA MET A 280 15.23 -7.84 10.92
C MET A 280 14.95 -9.29 11.33
N LEU A 281 15.55 -10.26 10.64
CA LEU A 281 15.48 -11.66 11.05
C LEU A 281 16.23 -11.87 12.37
N ASP A 282 17.43 -11.30 12.49
CA ASP A 282 18.28 -11.44 13.68
C ASP A 282 17.63 -10.85 14.93
N ASN A 283 17.08 -9.64 14.82
CA ASN A 283 16.45 -8.93 15.93
C ASN A 283 15.03 -9.44 16.27
N GLY A 284 14.44 -10.29 15.41
CA GLY A 284 13.13 -10.90 15.63
C GLY A 284 11.93 -10.07 15.17
N GLU A 285 12.13 -9.08 14.31
CA GLU A 285 11.05 -8.37 13.59
C GLU A 285 10.33 -9.26 12.57
N TYR A 286 10.96 -10.36 12.13
CA TYR A 286 10.31 -11.42 11.35
C TYR A 286 10.62 -12.79 11.96
N GLY A 287 9.57 -13.49 12.41
CA GLY A 287 9.66 -14.83 13.00
C GLY A 287 9.48 -15.97 12.01
N ALA A 288 8.70 -15.77 10.96
CA ALA A 288 8.34 -16.82 10.00
C ALA A 288 9.57 -17.25 9.17
N LEU A 289 9.80 -18.58 9.09
CA LEU A 289 10.88 -19.20 8.32
C LEU A 289 12.25 -18.52 8.54
N ARG A 290 12.53 -18.10 9.79
CA ARG A 290 13.66 -17.20 10.08
C ARG A 290 15.00 -17.74 9.58
N VAL A 291 15.29 -19.01 9.83
CA VAL A 291 16.55 -19.65 9.43
C VAL A 291 16.64 -19.76 7.91
N ASP A 292 15.58 -20.26 7.27
CA ASP A 292 15.55 -20.45 5.81
C ASP A 292 15.69 -19.11 5.07
N ASN A 293 14.96 -18.09 5.52
CA ASN A 293 15.06 -16.74 4.98
C ASN A 293 16.47 -16.15 5.19
N TYR A 294 17.08 -16.34 6.37
CA TYR A 294 18.42 -15.85 6.64
C TYR A 294 19.45 -16.50 5.72
N LEU A 295 19.42 -17.82 5.57
CA LEU A 295 20.31 -18.55 4.66
C LEU A 295 20.09 -18.13 3.19
N SER A 296 18.83 -17.93 2.79
CA SER A 296 18.47 -17.46 1.45
C SER A 296 19.04 -16.06 1.18
N PHE A 297 18.91 -15.11 2.12
CA PHE A 297 19.49 -13.77 1.98
C PHE A 297 21.02 -13.77 2.05
N LEU A 298 21.62 -14.62 2.89
CA LEU A 298 23.07 -14.78 2.97
C LEU A 298 23.64 -15.26 1.63
N TRP A 299 23.02 -16.28 1.04
CA TRP A 299 23.40 -16.78 -0.29
C TRP A 299 23.27 -15.69 -1.36
N ARG A 300 22.12 -15.00 -1.42
CA ARG A 300 21.91 -13.87 -2.37
C ARG A 300 22.98 -12.80 -2.21
N LYS A 301 23.33 -12.45 -0.96
CA LYS A 301 24.34 -11.44 -0.65
C LYS A 301 25.73 -11.86 -1.12
N GLN A 302 26.08 -13.15 -1.02
CA GLN A 302 27.35 -13.69 -1.50
C GLN A 302 27.39 -13.80 -3.03
N ALA A 303 26.26 -14.14 -3.67
CA ALA A 303 26.15 -14.26 -5.12
C ALA A 303 25.98 -12.90 -5.82
N LEU A 304 25.67 -11.83 -5.08
CA LEU A 304 25.22 -10.55 -5.65
C LEU A 304 26.21 -9.94 -6.65
N ALA A 305 27.52 -10.00 -6.37
CA ALA A 305 28.53 -9.47 -7.29
C ALA A 305 28.42 -10.12 -8.66
N GLN A 306 28.34 -11.46 -8.71
CA GLN A 306 28.18 -12.20 -9.97
C GLN A 306 26.85 -11.89 -10.66
N LEU A 307 25.76 -11.77 -9.90
CA LEU A 307 24.43 -11.48 -10.46
C LEU A 307 24.33 -10.09 -11.09
N ILE A 308 25.09 -9.11 -10.59
CA ILE A 308 25.06 -7.72 -11.08
C ILE A 308 26.16 -7.47 -12.12
N ASP A 309 27.30 -8.16 -12.04
CA ASP A 309 28.38 -8.02 -13.03
C ASP A 309 27.92 -8.42 -14.45
N ASP A 310 26.94 -9.32 -14.55
CA ASP A 310 26.30 -9.72 -15.81
C ASP A 310 25.27 -8.68 -16.32
N GLU A 311 24.86 -7.71 -15.49
CA GLU A 311 23.93 -6.65 -15.87
C GLU A 311 24.68 -5.43 -16.44
N HIS A 312 24.32 -5.03 -17.66
CA HIS A 312 24.89 -3.84 -18.31
C HIS A 312 24.54 -2.51 -17.59
N SER A 313 23.75 -2.53 -16.51
CA SER A 313 23.05 -1.36 -15.94
C SER A 313 23.14 -1.26 -14.41
N ASN A 314 24.25 -1.64 -13.77
CA ASN A 314 24.41 -1.45 -12.31
C ASN A 314 24.15 0.01 -11.88
N ASN A 315 24.51 0.98 -12.71
CA ASN A 315 24.34 2.42 -12.43
C ASN A 315 23.13 3.04 -13.15
N GLY A 316 22.22 2.21 -13.64
CA GLY A 316 21.08 2.63 -14.44
C GLY A 316 21.38 2.71 -15.96
N PRO A 317 20.39 3.15 -16.76
CA PRO A 317 19.15 3.82 -16.33
C PRO A 317 18.22 2.93 -15.48
N PHE A 318 17.53 3.55 -14.52
CA PHE A 318 16.47 2.90 -13.74
C PHE A 318 15.11 3.26 -14.31
N TYR A 319 14.11 2.41 -14.11
CA TYR A 319 12.75 2.63 -14.61
C TYR A 319 11.75 2.40 -13.49
N LEU A 320 10.60 3.07 -13.59
CA LEU A 320 9.48 2.79 -12.69
C LEU A 320 9.00 1.36 -12.94
N LYS A 321 8.82 0.60 -11.85
CA LYS A 321 8.26 -0.74 -11.86
C LYS A 321 7.20 -0.82 -10.78
N HIS A 322 6.07 -1.42 -11.11
CA HIS A 322 5.01 -1.67 -10.15
C HIS A 322 5.47 -2.72 -9.12
N TYR A 323 5.19 -2.47 -7.83
CA TYR A 323 5.75 -3.29 -6.75
C TYR A 323 5.00 -4.62 -6.58
N ASP A 324 3.69 -4.63 -6.83
CA ASP A 324 2.81 -5.77 -6.61
C ASP A 324 2.29 -6.40 -7.92
N ASP A 325 3.22 -6.87 -8.76
CA ASP A 325 2.92 -7.44 -10.08
C ASP A 325 2.28 -8.85 -10.03
N LYS A 326 1.25 -9.05 -9.18
CA LYS A 326 0.47 -10.30 -9.08
C LYS A 326 -0.62 -10.41 -10.15
N GLY A 327 -0.93 -9.30 -10.83
CA GLY A 327 -1.81 -9.23 -11.99
C GLY A 327 -3.26 -8.80 -11.71
N ASP A 328 -3.71 -8.81 -10.45
CA ASP A 328 -5.03 -8.33 -10.02
C ASP A 328 -5.12 -6.79 -9.97
N HIS A 329 -3.98 -6.10 -10.06
CA HIS A 329 -3.89 -4.65 -10.24
C HIS A 329 -4.22 -4.18 -11.67
N LEU A 330 -4.46 -5.10 -12.62
CA LEU A 330 -4.86 -4.79 -14.00
C LEU A 330 -6.37 -4.77 -14.13
N LEU A 331 -6.93 -3.68 -14.63
CA LEU A 331 -8.32 -3.58 -15.03
C LEU A 331 -8.46 -3.86 -16.52
N VAL A 332 -9.41 -4.71 -16.89
CA VAL A 332 -9.71 -5.06 -18.28
C VAL A 332 -11.17 -4.85 -18.64
N ASP A 333 -11.44 -4.55 -19.91
CA ASP A 333 -12.79 -4.58 -20.46
C ASP A 333 -13.21 -6.01 -20.89
N ALA A 334 -14.39 -6.13 -21.52
CA ALA A 334 -14.93 -7.42 -21.98
C ALA A 334 -14.08 -8.10 -23.07
N ASP A 335 -13.25 -7.33 -23.78
CA ASP A 335 -12.38 -7.79 -24.85
C ASP A 335 -10.93 -7.97 -24.38
N PHE A 336 -10.69 -7.92 -23.06
CA PHE A 336 -9.38 -8.03 -22.43
C PHE A 336 -8.39 -6.91 -22.83
N ASN A 337 -8.90 -5.73 -23.18
CA ASN A 337 -8.06 -4.54 -23.31
C ASN A 337 -7.76 -3.98 -21.92
N ILE A 338 -6.49 -3.64 -21.65
CA ILE A 338 -6.09 -3.01 -20.40
C ILE A 338 -6.67 -1.60 -20.36
N THR A 339 -7.54 -1.37 -19.39
CA THR A 339 -8.21 -0.09 -19.14
C THR A 339 -7.62 0.66 -17.96
N GLY A 340 -6.82 -0.02 -17.13
CA GLY A 340 -6.19 0.57 -15.96
C GLY A 340 -5.14 -0.31 -15.28
N MET A 341 -4.18 0.34 -14.63
CA MET A 341 -3.27 -0.21 -13.64
C MET A 341 -3.46 0.56 -12.34
N ILE A 342 -3.88 -0.13 -11.29
CA ILE A 342 -4.19 0.45 -9.97
C ILE A 342 -3.18 -0.02 -8.90
N ASP A 343 -3.38 0.38 -7.64
CA ASP A 343 -2.59 -0.09 -6.48
C ASP A 343 -1.07 0.18 -6.52
N TRP A 344 -0.70 1.42 -6.87
CA TRP A 344 0.68 1.92 -6.92
C TRP A 344 1.27 2.31 -5.54
N GLU A 345 0.83 1.68 -4.44
CA GLU A 345 1.28 2.01 -3.06
C GLU A 345 2.69 1.53 -2.69
#